data_AF-A0A7S1V3N8-F1
#
_entry.id   AF-A0A7S1V3N8-F1
#
_cell.length_a   1.000
_cell.length_b   1.000
_cell.length_c   1.000
_cell.angle_alpha   90.00
_cell.angle_beta   90.00
_cell.angle_gamma   90.00
#
_symmetry.space_group_name_H-M   'P 1'
#
loop_
_entity.id
_entity.type
_entity.pdbx_description
1 polymer ?
#
loop_
_entity_poly.entity_id
_entity_poly.type
_entity_poly.pdbx_seq_one_letter_code
_entity_poly.pdbx_strand_id
1 'polypeptide(L)'
;FEFILEGYSDSDYAKDPVRRRSVSGFCSFLEGCVLNTKSRMQNTTSLSVTQSELNAATECAQDLMFEKNVLESLGLHVKGPMQLFIDNSGCIDLICNWSSG
;
A
#
# COMPACT_ATOMS: atom_id res chain seq x y z
N PHE A 1 6.92 -16.17 19.02
CA PHE A 1 7.57 -15.74 17.77
C PHE A 1 6.67 -14.67 17.19
N GLU A 2 7.24 -13.53 16.81
CA GLU A 2 6.47 -12.45 16.18
C GLU A 2 6.79 -12.44 14.70
N PHE A 3 5.77 -12.39 13.86
CA PHE A 3 5.90 -12.39 12.41
C PHE A 3 6.11 -10.96 11.89
N ILE A 4 7.05 -10.80 10.99
CA ILE A 4 7.31 -9.53 10.30
C ILE A 4 6.37 -9.47 9.09
N LEU A 5 5.51 -8.44 9.08
CA LEU A 5 4.63 -8.13 7.95
C LEU A 5 5.06 -6.80 7.33
N GLU A 6 5.33 -6.82 6.03
CA GLU A 6 5.78 -5.68 5.23
C GLU A 6 4.88 -5.50 4.02
N GLY A 7 4.66 -4.26 3.58
CA GLY A 7 3.94 -3.97 2.34
C GLY A 7 4.75 -3.06 1.43
N TYR A 8 4.55 -3.25 0.14
CA TYR A 8 5.14 -2.44 -0.93
C TYR A 8 4.00 -1.96 -1.80
N SER A 9 3.90 -0.65 -2.00
CA SER A 9 2.96 -0.04 -2.93
C SER A 9 3.72 0.55 -4.11
N ASP A 10 3.19 0.31 -5.30
CA ASP A 10 3.67 0.83 -6.57
C ASP A 10 2.46 1.40 -7.33
N SER A 11 2.62 2.52 -8.02
CA SER A 11 1.54 3.02 -8.86
C SER A 11 2.06 3.57 -10.17
N ASP A 12 1.58 2.98 -11.26
CA ASP A 12 1.89 3.41 -12.61
C ASP A 12 0.84 4.43 -13.09
N TYR A 13 1.28 5.68 -13.24
CA TYR A 13 0.47 6.74 -13.83
C TYR A 13 0.39 6.62 -15.37
N ALA A 14 -0.82 6.75 -15.92
CA ALA A 14 -1.10 6.98 -17.35
C ALA A 14 -0.65 5.90 -18.38
N LYS A 15 -0.60 4.61 -18.02
CA LYS A 15 -0.35 3.52 -19.00
C LYS A 15 -1.50 3.25 -19.99
N ASP A 16 -2.71 3.77 -19.76
CA ASP A 16 -3.86 3.61 -20.68
C ASP A 16 -4.18 4.94 -21.41
N PRO A 17 -3.79 5.10 -22.69
CA PRO A 17 -4.04 6.32 -23.47
C PRO A 17 -5.52 6.57 -23.78
N VAL A 18 -6.40 5.58 -23.57
CA VAL A 18 -7.84 5.70 -23.82
C VAL A 18 -8.61 6.12 -22.56
N ARG A 19 -8.19 5.64 -21.39
CA ARG A 19 -8.97 5.84 -20.14
C ARG A 19 -8.33 6.79 -19.12
N ARG A 20 -7.05 7.15 -19.26
CA ARG A 20 -6.30 8.00 -18.30
C ARG A 20 -6.44 7.56 -16.83
N ARG A 21 -6.69 6.27 -16.56
CA ARG A 21 -6.80 5.74 -15.18
C ARG A 21 -5.46 5.16 -14.77
N SER A 22 -5.00 5.50 -13.57
CA SER A 22 -3.80 4.93 -12.96
C SER A 22 -4.03 3.45 -12.61
N VAL A 23 -2.98 2.65 -12.74
CA VAL A 23 -2.96 1.27 -12.24
C VAL A 23 -2.15 1.27 -10.96
N SER A 24 -2.76 0.88 -9.86
CA SER A 24 -2.08 0.74 -8.57
C SER A 24 -1.81 -0.73 -8.30
N GLY A 25 -0.57 -1.04 -7.96
CA GLY A 25 -0.12 -2.33 -7.50
C GLY A 25 0.28 -2.26 -6.04
N PHE A 26 0.06 -3.34 -5.31
CA PHE A 26 0.73 -3.53 -4.03
C PHE A 26 1.00 -5.01 -3.77
N CYS A 27 1.99 -5.24 -2.93
CA CYS A 27 2.43 -6.56 -2.51
C CYS A 27 2.69 -6.55 -1.00
N SER A 28 2.15 -7.51 -0.27
CA SER A 28 2.47 -7.77 1.12
C SER A 28 3.36 -9.00 1.27
N PHE A 29 4.22 -8.97 2.28
CA PHE A 29 5.20 -9.99 2.58
C PHE A 29 5.11 -10.39 4.04
N LEU A 30 5.15 -11.70 4.30
CA LEU A 30 5.24 -12.30 5.62
C LEU A 30 6.58 -13.02 5.73
N GLU A 31 7.46 -12.57 6.63
CA GLU A 31 8.81 -13.14 6.81
C GLU A 31 9.61 -13.24 5.48
N GLY A 32 9.45 -12.24 4.61
CA GLY A 32 10.08 -12.20 3.29
C GLY A 32 9.42 -13.09 2.22
N CYS A 33 8.32 -13.78 2.55
CA CYS A 33 7.52 -14.52 1.58
C CYS A 33 6.35 -13.67 1.07
N VAL A 34 6.07 -13.68 -0.23
CA VAL A 34 4.90 -12.99 -0.81
C VAL A 34 3.63 -13.60 -0.22
N LEU A 35 2.84 -12.78 0.48
CA LEU A 35 1.56 -13.20 1.06
C LEU A 35 0.40 -12.86 0.13
N ASN A 36 0.40 -11.65 -0.42
CA ASN A 36 -0.66 -11.18 -1.31
C ASN A 36 -0.10 -10.14 -2.28
N THR A 37 -0.57 -10.19 -3.52
CA THR A 37 -0.23 -9.21 -4.56
C THR A 37 -1.51 -8.84 -5.28
N LYS A 38 -1.84 -7.55 -5.30
CA LYS A 38 -3.00 -7.04 -6.02
C LYS A 38 -2.54 -5.96 -6.99
N SER A 39 -3.10 -5.99 -8.19
CA SER A 39 -2.96 -4.94 -9.18
C SER A 39 -4.35 -4.53 -9.60
N ARG A 40 -4.74 -3.31 -9.24
CA ARG A 40 -6.09 -2.79 -9.45
C ARG A 40 -6.04 -1.48 -10.20
N MET A 41 -6.87 -1.37 -11.23
CA MET A 41 -7.13 -0.10 -11.87
C MET A 41 -7.93 0.76 -10.89
N GLN A 42 -7.43 1.96 -10.56
CA GLN A 42 -8.10 2.81 -9.58
C GLN A 42 -9.53 3.12 -10.04
N ASN A 43 -10.50 2.88 -9.17
CA ASN A 43 -11.92 3.18 -9.45
C ASN A 43 -12.18 4.68 -9.57
N THR A 44 -11.35 5.49 -8.90
CA THR A 44 -11.44 6.95 -8.89
C THR A 44 -10.42 7.54 -9.86
N THR A 45 -10.85 8.47 -10.70
CA THR A 45 -9.93 9.31 -11.50
C THR A 45 -9.10 10.19 -10.57
N SER A 46 -7.84 9.84 -10.38
CA SER A 46 -6.88 10.63 -9.61
C SER A 46 -6.55 11.93 -10.34
N LEU A 47 -6.67 13.06 -9.64
CA LEU A 47 -6.41 14.40 -10.18
C LEU A 47 -4.92 14.74 -10.25
N SER A 48 -4.06 13.92 -9.63
CA SER A 48 -2.60 14.02 -9.64
C SER A 48 -1.96 12.64 -9.39
N VAL A 49 -0.67 12.50 -9.74
CA VAL A 49 0.15 11.31 -9.47
C VAL A 49 0.18 11.00 -7.96
N THR A 50 0.35 12.04 -7.17
CA THR A 50 0.33 11.97 -5.71
C THR A 50 -0.98 11.42 -5.13
N GLN A 51 -2.12 11.82 -5.68
CA GLN A 51 -3.42 11.31 -5.22
C GLN A 51 -3.58 9.84 -5.57
N SER A 52 -3.11 9.41 -6.76
CA SER A 52 -3.11 7.99 -7.11
C SER A 52 -2.23 7.16 -6.18
N GLU A 53 -1.05 7.65 -5.81
CA GLU A 53 -0.17 6.92 -4.91
C GLU A 53 -0.69 6.88 -3.48
N LEU A 54 -1.28 7.98 -3.00
CA LEU A 54 -1.92 8.01 -1.69
C LEU A 54 -3.08 7.00 -1.61
N ASN A 55 -3.88 6.91 -2.67
CA ASN A 55 -4.93 5.92 -2.77
C ASN A 55 -4.37 4.49 -2.80
N ALA A 56 -3.26 4.24 -3.50
CA ALA A 56 -2.59 2.94 -3.53
C ALA A 56 -2.02 2.55 -2.15
N ALA A 57 -1.37 3.49 -1.47
CA ALA A 57 -0.79 3.31 -0.14
C ALA A 57 -1.87 3.05 0.91
N THR A 58 -3.01 3.75 0.84
CA THR A 58 -4.15 3.52 1.75
C THR A 58 -4.80 2.16 1.52
N GLU A 59 -4.98 1.72 0.27
CA GLU A 59 -5.47 0.37 -0.05
C GLU A 59 -4.49 -0.71 0.47
N CYS A 60 -3.17 -0.52 0.27
CA CYS A 60 -2.16 -1.42 0.79
C CYS A 60 -2.17 -1.48 2.33
N ALA A 61 -2.30 -0.34 3.01
CA ALA A 61 -2.37 -0.28 4.48
C ALA A 61 -3.61 -0.98 5.03
N GLN A 62 -4.76 -0.84 4.36
CA GLN A 62 -5.99 -1.55 4.73
C GLN A 62 -5.83 -3.07 4.61
N ASP A 63 -5.21 -3.54 3.54
CA ASP A 63 -4.93 -4.96 3.33
C ASP A 63 -3.91 -5.50 4.37
N LEU A 64 -2.85 -4.75 4.68
CA LEU A 64 -1.90 -5.14 5.74
C LEU A 64 -2.59 -5.25 7.11
N MET A 65 -3.48 -4.32 7.45
CA MET A 65 -4.27 -4.41 8.68
C MET A 65 -5.20 -5.62 8.68
N PHE A 66 -5.82 -5.93 7.54
CA PHE A 66 -6.65 -7.12 7.41
C PHE A 66 -5.83 -8.40 7.60
N GLU A 67 -4.68 -8.51 6.95
CA GLU A 67 -3.76 -9.64 7.06
C GLU A 67 -3.24 -9.81 8.49
N LYS A 68 -2.88 -8.71 9.16
CA LYS A 68 -2.53 -8.71 10.59
C LYS A 68 -3.67 -9.29 11.43
N ASN A 69 -4.90 -8.81 11.26
CA ASN A 69 -6.04 -9.27 12.04
C ASN A 69 -6.32 -10.77 11.82
N VAL A 70 -6.14 -11.25 10.58
CA VAL A 70 -6.26 -12.68 10.25
C VAL A 70 -5.18 -13.50 10.95
N LEU A 71 -3.93 -13.04 10.92
CA LEU A 71 -2.82 -13.71 11.61
C LEU A 71 -3.04 -13.75 13.14
N GLU A 72 -3.46 -12.65 13.74
CA GLU A 72 -3.77 -12.58 15.17
C GLU A 72 -4.95 -13.48 15.54
N SER A 73 -5.96 -13.60 14.67
CA SER A 73 -7.08 -14.54 14.86
C SER A 73 -6.65 -16.01 14.80
N LEU A 74 -5.54 -16.32 14.10
CA LEU A 74 -4.92 -17.65 14.08
C LEU A 74 -3.98 -17.90 15.27
N GLY A 75 -3.84 -16.92 16.18
CA GLY A 75 -2.90 -16.98 17.30
C GLY A 75 -1.46 -16.64 16.93
N LEU A 76 -1.23 -16.08 15.73
CA LEU A 76 0.08 -15.63 15.26
C LEU A 76 0.24 -14.13 15.56
N HIS A 77 1.24 -13.76 16.34
CA HIS A 77 1.49 -12.35 16.67
C HIS A 77 2.31 -11.67 15.59
N VAL A 78 1.89 -10.49 15.13
CA VAL A 78 2.63 -9.68 14.15
C VAL A 78 3.46 -8.63 14.87
N LYS A 79 4.74 -8.52 14.51
CA LYS A 79 5.66 -7.52 15.04
C LYS A 79 5.27 -6.14 14.52
N GLY A 80 5.01 -5.22 15.45
CA GLY A 80 4.75 -3.80 15.14
C GLY A 80 6.00 -2.93 15.32
N PRO A 81 6.08 -1.77 14.63
CA PRO A 81 5.18 -1.29 13.57
C PRO A 81 5.39 -2.03 12.23
N MET A 82 4.30 -2.26 11.49
CA MET A 82 4.35 -2.80 10.12
C MET A 82 4.96 -1.76 9.18
N GLN A 83 5.87 -2.18 8.31
CA GLN A 83 6.54 -1.26 7.39
C GLN A 83 5.81 -1.24 6.05
N LEU A 84 5.48 -0.04 5.57
CA LEU A 84 4.91 0.19 4.24
C LEU A 84 5.92 0.99 3.42
N PHE A 85 6.40 0.39 2.34
CA PHE A 85 7.31 1.00 1.38
C PHE A 85 6.52 1.58 0.21
N ILE A 86 6.83 2.83 -0.13
CA ILE A 86 6.22 3.57 -1.23
C ILE A 86 7.40 4.09 -2.08
N ASP A 87 7.30 4.00 -3.40
CA ASP A 87 8.36 4.40 -4.33
C ASP A 87 8.39 5.91 -4.60
N ASN A 88 7.25 6.60 -4.44
CA ASN A 88 7.19 8.05 -4.63
C ASN A 88 7.43 8.84 -3.34
N SER A 89 8.57 9.52 -3.32
CA SER A 89 9.01 10.42 -2.25
C SER A 89 8.04 11.58 -1.99
N GLY A 90 7.35 12.11 -3.01
CA GLY A 90 6.36 13.17 -2.85
C GLY A 90 5.08 12.71 -2.15
N CYS A 91 4.71 11.44 -2.28
CA CYS A 91 3.62 10.83 -1.51
C CYS A 91 4.05 10.64 -0.03
N ILE A 92 5.27 10.15 0.19
CA ILE A 92 5.85 10.00 1.54
C ILE A 92 5.91 11.36 2.24
N ASP A 93 6.39 12.40 1.55
CA ASP A 93 6.47 13.74 2.10
C ASP A 93 5.08 14.26 2.51
N LEU A 94 4.03 14.02 1.73
CA LEU A 94 2.68 14.43 2.12
C LEU A 94 2.10 13.65 3.30
N ILE A 95 2.36 12.34 3.37
CA ILE A 95 1.92 11.50 4.49
C ILE A 95 2.66 11.88 5.77
N CYS A 96 3.96 12.14 5.68
CA CYS A 96 4.82 12.45 6.83
C CYS A 96 4.80 13.93 7.24
N ASN A 97 4.47 14.86 6.33
CA ASN A 97 4.49 16.31 6.61
C ASN A 97 3.12 16.89 7.03
N TRP A 98 2.05 16.09 7.12
CA TRP A 98 0.72 16.55 7.56
C TRP A 98 0.70 17.03 9.05
N SER A 99 1.77 16.84 9.82
CA SER A 99 1.90 17.29 11.21
C SER A 99 2.34 18.75 11.40
N SER A 100 2.15 19.64 10.42
CA SER A 100 2.39 21.09 10.58
C SER A 100 1.18 21.89 10.10
N GLY A 101 0.09 21.79 10.85
CA GLY A 101 -1.09 22.64 10.78
C GLY A 101 -1.60 22.94 12.18
#